data_AF-A0A6S7J2N0-F1
#
_entry.id   AF-A0A6S7J2N0-F1
#
_cell.length_a   1.000
_cell.length_b   1.000
_cell.length_c   1.000
_cell.angle_alpha   90.00
_cell.angle_beta   90.00
_cell.angle_gamma   90.00
#
_symmetry.space_group_name_H-M   'P 1'
#
loop_
_entity.id
_entity.type
_entity.pdbx_description
1 polymer ?
#
loop_
_entity_poly.entity_id
_entity_poly.type
_entity_poly.pdbx_seq_one_letter_code
_entity_poly.pdbx_strand_id
1 'polypeptide(L)'
;MIRNGHKFGVINFDRIPGCTLINATYRTVENVNVLTCISECRKNKACHSLNFHKKSESTTLCELNELDRYAADSELAFQKQAGSEYYEIKSACKGVICHNGARCASNHKEGTWQCRCTVNYAGKYCEKYNPYGGMVKFHGAGIINNELFQVEGEFNHATAKNVCKEFGAIQPSKEDIGRIASEAEYGHCSAAWNSAGGLGYPEYNGNCHGGSTHTGYFSHSCCSNKVTTLKNTWCLKKNIDFCKPGWYGNFKHCYLFRDDNLGTFEEAKNKCAAKNAVLAKVRITLPSIRSFIKRVCPDCRSMYVGAEK
;
A
#
# COMPACT_ATOMS: atom_id res chain seq x y z
N MET A 1 -42.03 21.44 -1.65
CA MET A 1 -40.80 21.96 -2.28
C MET A 1 -39.70 21.99 -1.23
N ILE A 2 -38.81 21.00 -1.24
CA ILE A 2 -37.72 20.88 -0.28
C ILE A 2 -36.58 21.79 -0.76
N ARG A 3 -36.30 22.86 -0.01
CA ARG A 3 -35.13 23.72 -0.24
C ARG A 3 -33.88 22.94 0.15
N ASN A 4 -33.12 22.47 -0.84
CA ASN A 4 -31.78 21.93 -0.62
C ASN A 4 -30.86 23.05 -0.15
N GLY A 5 -30.57 23.07 1.15
CA GLY A 5 -29.58 23.95 1.76
C GLY A 5 -28.18 23.59 1.30
N HIS A 6 -27.65 24.32 0.31
CA HIS A 6 -26.22 24.36 0.06
C HIS A 6 -25.54 24.98 1.28
N LYS A 7 -24.80 24.18 2.06
CA LYS A 7 -23.83 24.69 3.03
C LYS A 7 -22.75 25.44 2.24
N PHE A 8 -22.89 26.75 2.09
CA PHE A 8 -21.80 27.62 1.67
C PHE A 8 -20.84 27.76 2.85
N GLY A 9 -19.82 26.89 2.91
CA GLY A 9 -18.71 27.07 3.83
C GLY A 9 -18.02 28.39 3.53
N VAL A 10 -17.81 29.22 4.54
CA VAL A 10 -17.03 30.47 4.41
C VAL A 10 -15.57 30.08 4.18
N ILE A 11 -15.15 30.04 2.91
CA ILE A 11 -13.75 29.81 2.54
C ILE A 11 -12.95 31.07 2.88
N ASN A 12 -12.26 31.06 4.02
CA ASN A 12 -11.38 32.15 4.42
C ASN A 12 -10.06 32.07 3.66
N PHE A 13 -9.63 33.20 3.10
CA PHE A 13 -8.32 33.35 2.48
C PHE A 13 -7.36 34.06 3.44
N ASP A 14 -6.15 33.54 3.59
CA ASP A 14 -5.05 34.23 4.24
C ASP A 14 -4.29 35.04 3.17
N ARG A 15 -4.01 36.32 3.45
CA ARG A 15 -3.29 37.25 2.56
C ARG A 15 -1.81 37.30 2.95
N ILE A 16 -0.93 37.15 1.96
CA ILE A 16 0.52 37.24 2.12
C ILE A 16 1.07 38.26 1.10
N PRO A 17 1.29 39.52 1.52
CA PRO A 17 1.76 40.58 0.64
C PRO A 17 3.19 40.33 0.13
N GLY A 18 3.46 40.74 -1.11
CA GLY A 18 4.80 40.73 -1.69
C GLY A 18 5.30 39.34 -2.08
N CYS A 19 4.42 38.35 -2.18
CA CYS A 19 4.75 36.99 -2.58
C CYS A 19 3.91 36.51 -3.77
N THR A 20 4.39 35.48 -4.44
CA THR A 20 3.72 34.76 -5.52
C THR A 20 4.02 33.27 -5.41
N LEU A 21 3.13 32.44 -5.96
CA LEU A 21 3.38 31.02 -6.18
C LEU A 21 3.57 30.78 -7.68
N ILE A 22 4.78 30.44 -8.10
CA ILE A 22 5.09 30.11 -9.50
C ILE A 22 4.83 28.62 -9.78
N ASN A 23 4.65 28.28 -11.07
CA ASN A 23 4.46 26.90 -11.56
C ASN A 23 3.24 26.15 -10.97
N ALA A 24 2.26 26.88 -10.43
CA ALA A 24 0.98 26.32 -9.97
C ALA A 24 -0.23 26.91 -10.71
N THR A 25 -0.02 27.95 -11.52
CA THR A 25 -1.07 28.65 -12.26
C THR A 25 -1.67 27.75 -13.33
N TYR A 26 -2.96 27.48 -13.24
CA TYR A 26 -3.70 26.73 -14.27
C TYR A 26 -4.69 27.62 -15.04
N ARG A 27 -4.99 28.82 -14.53
CA ARG A 27 -5.88 29.79 -15.18
C ARG A 27 -5.52 31.21 -14.82
N THR A 28 -5.66 32.13 -15.76
CA THR A 28 -5.51 33.57 -15.55
C THR A 28 -6.80 34.33 -15.83
N VAL A 29 -6.99 35.45 -15.14
CA VAL A 29 -8.10 36.39 -15.33
C VAL A 29 -7.54 37.81 -15.28
N GLU A 30 -7.79 38.60 -16.30
CA GLU A 30 -7.24 39.97 -16.41
C GLU A 30 -8.28 41.02 -16.01
N ASN A 31 -7.80 42.20 -15.61
CA ASN A 31 -8.61 43.40 -15.36
C ASN A 31 -9.76 43.19 -14.35
N VAL A 32 -9.53 42.31 -13.38
CA VAL A 32 -10.42 42.06 -12.24
C VAL A 32 -9.82 42.61 -10.95
N ASN A 33 -10.66 43.08 -10.03
CA ASN A 33 -10.22 43.38 -8.68
C ASN A 33 -9.99 42.08 -7.87
N VAL A 34 -9.37 42.22 -6.71
CA VAL A 34 -9.02 41.09 -5.84
C VAL A 34 -10.22 40.29 -5.35
N LEU A 35 -11.36 40.93 -5.07
CA LEU A 35 -12.58 40.24 -4.61
C LEU A 35 -13.17 39.37 -5.71
N THR A 36 -13.16 39.86 -6.96
CA THR A 36 -13.55 39.08 -8.12
C THR A 36 -12.60 37.90 -8.34
N CYS A 37 -11.29 38.12 -8.21
CA CYS A 37 -10.28 37.04 -8.30
C CYS A 37 -10.52 35.93 -7.25
N ILE A 38 -10.76 36.31 -5.98
CA ILE A 38 -11.13 35.39 -4.90
C ILE A 38 -12.43 34.66 -5.23
N SER A 39 -13.44 35.37 -5.76
CA SER A 39 -14.70 34.75 -6.15
C SER A 39 -14.53 33.74 -7.28
N GLU A 40 -13.66 34.00 -8.26
CA GLU A 40 -13.38 33.06 -9.35
C GLU A 40 -12.65 31.82 -8.83
N CYS A 41 -11.71 31.98 -7.89
CA CYS A 41 -11.08 30.87 -7.20
C CYS A 41 -12.13 30.00 -6.48
N ARG A 42 -13.02 30.61 -5.70
CA ARG A 42 -14.07 29.87 -4.96
C ARG A 42 -15.02 29.07 -5.85
N LYS A 43 -15.33 29.58 -7.04
CA LYS A 43 -16.20 28.88 -8.01
C LYS A 43 -15.50 27.66 -8.62
N ASN A 44 -14.18 27.60 -8.57
CA ASN A 44 -13.40 26.55 -9.19
C ASN A 44 -12.84 25.57 -8.13
N LYS A 45 -13.31 24.33 -8.17
CA LYS A 45 -12.89 23.29 -7.21
C LYS A 45 -11.40 22.95 -7.28
N ALA A 46 -10.72 23.27 -8.39
CA ALA A 46 -9.29 23.09 -8.54
C ALA A 46 -8.47 24.24 -7.94
N CYS A 47 -9.09 25.37 -7.56
CA CYS A 47 -8.35 26.50 -7.03
C CYS A 47 -8.05 26.34 -5.54
N HIS A 48 -6.78 26.35 -5.18
CA HIS A 48 -6.28 26.24 -3.81
C HIS A 48 -5.64 27.55 -3.31
N SER A 49 -5.08 28.33 -4.22
CA SER A 49 -4.54 29.66 -3.95
C SER A 49 -4.60 30.53 -5.20
N LEU A 50 -4.20 31.80 -5.09
CA LEU A 50 -4.11 32.70 -6.22
C LEU A 50 -2.98 33.71 -6.05
N ASN A 51 -2.43 34.18 -7.17
CA ASN A 51 -1.55 35.35 -7.23
C ASN A 51 -2.36 36.52 -7.80
N PHE A 52 -2.22 37.69 -7.19
CA PHE A 52 -2.81 38.93 -7.68
C PHE A 52 -1.72 39.95 -7.95
N HIS A 53 -1.61 40.40 -9.20
CA HIS A 53 -0.61 41.36 -9.65
C HIS A 53 -1.27 42.65 -10.08
N LYS A 54 -0.84 43.78 -9.51
CA LYS A 54 -1.19 45.11 -10.03
C LYS A 54 -0.07 45.54 -10.98
N LYS A 55 -0.30 45.41 -12.30
CA LYS A 55 0.69 45.78 -13.33
C LYS A 55 0.72 47.29 -13.58
N SER A 56 -0.45 47.95 -13.49
CA SER A 56 -0.61 49.40 -13.58
C SER A 56 -1.86 49.85 -12.81
N GLU A 57 -2.21 51.14 -12.86
CA GLU A 57 -3.46 51.67 -12.28
C GLU A 57 -4.72 51.00 -12.85
N SER A 58 -4.71 50.61 -14.13
CA SER A 58 -5.86 50.03 -14.84
C SER A 58 -5.69 48.56 -15.23
N THR A 59 -4.49 48.00 -15.12
CA THR A 59 -4.18 46.63 -15.54
C THR A 59 -3.82 45.76 -14.35
N THR A 60 -4.61 44.71 -14.15
CA THR A 60 -4.44 43.71 -13.10
C THR A 60 -4.42 42.31 -13.70
N LEU A 61 -3.68 41.39 -13.06
CA LEU A 61 -3.64 39.99 -13.43
C LEU A 61 -3.92 39.13 -12.20
N CYS A 62 -4.93 38.28 -12.30
CA CYS A 62 -5.27 37.26 -11.33
C CYS A 62 -4.85 35.89 -11.88
N GLU A 63 -4.05 35.16 -11.13
CA GLU A 63 -3.60 33.81 -11.46
C GLU A 63 -4.21 32.83 -10.46
N LEU A 64 -5.02 31.90 -10.91
CA LEU A 64 -5.60 30.84 -10.08
C LEU A 64 -4.66 29.64 -10.07
N ASN A 65 -4.33 29.18 -8.87
CA ASN A 65 -3.35 28.12 -8.65
C ASN A 65 -4.02 26.81 -8.22
N GLU A 66 -3.53 25.70 -8.76
CA GLU A 66 -4.02 24.36 -8.43
C GLU A 66 -3.38 23.79 -7.16
N LEU A 67 -2.43 24.51 -6.58
CA LEU A 67 -1.74 24.17 -5.34
C LEU A 67 -1.76 25.35 -4.37
N ASP A 68 -1.62 25.06 -3.08
CA ASP A 68 -1.18 26.03 -2.09
C ASP A 68 0.35 25.95 -1.91
N ARG A 69 0.94 26.89 -1.16
CA ARG A 69 2.40 26.91 -0.95
C ARG A 69 2.95 25.71 -0.17
N TYR A 70 2.10 24.94 0.52
CA TYR A 70 2.52 23.76 1.27
C TYR A 70 2.58 22.51 0.37
N ALA A 71 1.72 22.46 -0.65
CA ALA A 71 1.68 21.40 -1.63
C ALA A 71 2.62 21.61 -2.82
N ALA A 72 3.06 22.85 -3.07
CA ALA A 72 3.92 23.21 -4.18
C ALA A 72 5.29 22.51 -4.14
N ASP A 73 5.80 22.17 -5.33
CA ASP A 73 7.07 21.49 -5.49
C ASP A 73 8.22 22.53 -5.38
N SER A 74 9.02 22.40 -4.32
CA SER A 74 10.20 23.22 -3.94
C SER A 74 9.95 24.54 -3.18
N GLU A 75 10.88 24.90 -2.30
CA GLU A 75 10.94 26.22 -1.65
C GLU A 75 11.13 27.37 -2.66
N LEU A 76 11.52 27.06 -3.89
CA LEU A 76 11.65 28.03 -4.98
C LEU A 76 10.31 28.40 -5.61
N ALA A 77 9.23 27.64 -5.36
CA ALA A 77 7.93 27.94 -5.94
C ALA A 77 7.27 29.17 -5.29
N PHE A 78 7.52 29.40 -4.00
CA PHE A 78 6.94 30.53 -3.27
C PHE A 78 7.94 31.67 -3.14
N GLN A 79 7.84 32.64 -4.05
CA GLN A 79 8.86 33.68 -4.22
C GLN A 79 8.38 35.05 -3.75
N LYS A 80 9.32 35.87 -3.29
CA LYS A 80 9.06 37.31 -3.10
C LYS A 80 8.97 37.98 -4.45
N GLN A 81 7.87 38.70 -4.70
CA GLN A 81 7.67 39.50 -5.91
C GLN A 81 7.00 40.82 -5.54
N ALA A 82 7.72 41.92 -5.72
CA ALA A 82 7.20 43.26 -5.50
C ALA A 82 5.97 43.52 -6.39
N GLY A 83 4.97 44.21 -5.85
CA GLY A 83 3.71 44.49 -6.56
C GLY A 83 2.76 43.30 -6.73
N SER A 84 3.07 42.17 -6.07
CA SER A 84 2.23 40.96 -6.08
C SER A 84 1.67 40.67 -4.70
N GLU A 85 0.49 40.07 -4.66
CA GLU A 85 -0.17 39.62 -3.44
C GLU A 85 -0.62 38.17 -3.61
N TYR A 86 -0.21 37.32 -2.67
CA TYR A 86 -0.61 35.93 -2.64
C TYR A 86 -1.79 35.74 -1.68
N TYR A 87 -2.75 34.94 -2.10
CA TYR A 87 -3.89 34.56 -1.27
C TYR A 87 -4.06 33.05 -1.29
N GLU A 88 -4.16 32.43 -0.12
CA GLU A 88 -4.38 30.97 0.01
C GLU A 88 -5.63 30.68 0.81
N ILE A 89 -6.35 29.63 0.44
CA ILE A 89 -7.40 29.09 1.30
C ILE A 89 -6.75 28.60 2.60
N LYS A 90 -7.34 28.91 3.76
CA LYS A 90 -6.83 28.42 5.06
C LYS A 90 -6.48 26.93 4.97
N SER A 91 -5.21 26.64 5.23
CA SER A 91 -4.65 25.31 5.05
C SER A 91 -4.45 24.64 6.41
N ALA A 92 -4.92 23.39 6.54
CA ALA A 92 -4.68 22.58 7.72
C ALA A 92 -3.20 22.17 7.87
N CYS A 93 -2.39 22.45 6.84
CA CYS A 93 -0.95 22.26 6.85
C CYS A 93 -0.17 23.32 7.64
N LYS A 94 -0.81 24.40 8.08
CA LYS A 94 -0.14 25.44 8.87
C LYS A 94 0.41 24.86 10.18
N GLY A 95 1.74 24.87 10.33
CA GLY A 95 2.45 24.32 11.50
C GLY A 95 2.70 22.80 11.44
N VAL A 96 2.30 22.14 10.35
CA VAL A 96 2.61 20.72 10.11
C VAL A 96 3.97 20.60 9.46
N ILE A 97 4.84 19.77 10.03
CA ILE A 97 6.17 19.47 9.48
C ILE A 97 6.14 18.04 8.97
N CYS A 98 6.29 17.86 7.65
CA CYS A 98 6.48 16.56 7.03
C CYS A 98 8.00 16.30 6.90
N HIS A 99 8.47 15.16 7.40
CA HIS A 99 9.88 14.79 7.42
C HIS A 99 10.35 14.23 6.07
N ASN A 100 11.67 14.15 5.91
CA ASN A 100 12.32 13.41 4.81
C ASN A 100 11.91 13.89 3.39
N GLY A 101 11.73 15.20 3.23
CA GLY A 101 11.36 15.82 1.95
C GLY A 101 9.90 15.62 1.55
N ALA A 102 9.07 15.07 2.43
CA ALA A 102 7.63 14.92 2.22
C ALA A 102 6.91 16.27 2.24
N ARG A 103 5.70 16.31 1.64
CA ARG A 103 4.89 17.54 1.50
C ARG A 103 3.58 17.43 2.24
N CYS A 104 3.12 18.54 2.79
CA CYS A 104 1.78 18.56 3.38
C CYS A 104 0.74 18.86 2.31
N ALA A 105 -0.32 18.06 2.29
CA ALA A 105 -1.50 18.31 1.48
C ALA A 105 -2.71 18.54 2.40
N SER A 106 -3.35 19.70 2.25
CA SER A 106 -4.56 20.05 2.99
C SER A 106 -5.81 19.62 2.23
N ASN A 107 -6.75 19.02 2.94
CA ASN A 107 -8.11 18.82 2.45
C ASN A 107 -8.98 19.98 2.93
N HIS A 108 -9.12 21.02 2.11
CA HIS A 108 -9.87 22.23 2.48
C HIS A 108 -11.37 21.99 2.68
N LYS A 109 -11.93 20.86 2.22
CA LYS A 109 -13.35 20.52 2.47
C LYS A 109 -13.58 20.01 3.89
N GLU A 110 -12.63 19.22 4.39
CA GLU A 110 -12.73 18.56 5.70
C GLU A 110 -11.93 19.28 6.79
N GLY A 111 -11.04 20.23 6.42
CA GLY A 111 -10.12 20.87 7.34
C GLY A 111 -9.05 19.91 7.88
N THR A 112 -8.81 18.81 7.17
CA THR A 112 -7.82 17.78 7.53
C THR A 112 -6.55 17.94 6.69
N TRP A 113 -5.47 17.28 7.09
CA TRP A 113 -4.19 17.30 6.36
C TRP A 113 -3.58 15.91 6.32
N GLN A 114 -2.71 15.68 5.34
CA GLN A 114 -1.86 14.49 5.27
C GLN A 114 -0.49 14.83 4.70
N CYS A 115 0.56 14.18 5.21
CA CYS A 115 1.87 14.23 4.56
C CYS A 115 1.91 13.25 3.39
N ARG A 116 2.27 13.75 2.22
CA ARG A 116 2.61 12.97 1.02
C ARG A 116 4.07 12.57 1.11
N CYS A 117 4.31 11.36 1.58
CA CYS A 117 5.67 10.86 1.78
C CYS A 117 6.41 10.70 0.47
N THR A 118 7.71 11.02 0.50
CA THR A 118 8.66 10.67 -0.55
C THR A 118 8.83 9.15 -0.61
N VAL A 119 9.34 8.67 -1.74
CA VAL A 119 9.71 7.26 -1.90
C VAL A 119 10.61 6.87 -0.73
N ASN A 120 10.34 5.70 -0.16
CA ASN A 120 11.06 5.15 0.99
C ASN A 120 10.72 5.74 2.38
N TYR A 121 9.65 6.52 2.52
CA TYR A 121 9.23 7.05 3.82
C TYR A 121 7.74 6.82 4.10
N ALA A 122 7.40 6.68 5.38
CA ALA A 122 6.03 6.48 5.86
C ALA A 122 5.85 7.02 7.29
N GLY A 123 4.64 6.91 7.82
CA GLY A 123 4.26 7.52 9.09
C GLY A 123 3.37 8.74 8.88
N LYS A 124 2.74 9.22 9.96
CA LYS A 124 1.82 10.36 9.90
C LYS A 124 2.52 11.63 9.40
N TYR A 125 3.81 11.77 9.73
CA TYR A 125 4.66 12.88 9.34
C TYR A 125 5.80 12.42 8.41
N CYS A 126 5.71 11.22 7.82
CA CYS A 126 6.78 10.62 7.01
C CYS A 126 8.11 10.46 7.75
N GLU A 127 8.08 10.36 9.07
CA GLU A 127 9.23 10.30 9.96
C GLU A 127 9.96 8.95 9.93
N LYS A 128 9.31 7.91 9.41
CA LYS A 128 9.84 6.55 9.40
C LYS A 128 10.41 6.24 8.03
N TYR A 129 11.69 5.86 8.00
CA TYR A 129 12.26 5.21 6.83
C TYR A 129 11.49 3.91 6.59
N ASN A 130 10.83 3.85 5.45
CA ASN A 130 10.08 2.70 4.97
C ASN A 130 10.42 2.55 3.48
N PRO A 131 11.49 1.82 3.12
CA PRO A 131 12.00 1.64 1.75
C PRO A 131 11.00 1.02 0.74
N TYR A 132 9.75 0.91 1.15
CA TYR A 132 8.66 0.25 0.45
C TYR A 132 7.42 1.15 0.25
N GLY A 133 7.50 2.44 0.60
CA GLY A 133 6.55 3.49 0.22
C GLY A 133 5.08 3.06 0.23
N GLY A 134 4.54 2.59 1.37
CA GLY A 134 3.13 2.21 1.50
C GLY A 134 2.59 1.11 0.55
N MET A 135 3.41 0.57 -0.35
CA MET A 135 3.01 -0.33 -1.43
C MET A 135 3.35 -1.80 -1.17
N VAL A 136 4.24 -2.10 -0.22
CA VAL A 136 4.51 -3.49 0.17
C VAL A 136 3.54 -3.92 1.27
N LYS A 137 2.49 -4.64 0.89
CA LYS A 137 1.75 -5.48 1.82
C LYS A 137 2.37 -6.87 1.79
N PHE A 138 2.91 -7.32 2.92
CA PHE A 138 3.11 -8.74 3.11
C PHE A 138 1.76 -9.42 3.14
N HIS A 139 1.47 -10.20 2.10
CA HIS A 139 0.33 -11.08 2.12
C HIS A 139 0.79 -12.43 2.66
N GLY A 140 0.47 -12.74 3.92
CA GLY A 140 0.65 -14.09 4.47
C GLY A 140 -0.08 -15.18 3.67
N ALA A 141 -0.99 -14.81 2.75
CA ALA A 141 -1.60 -15.75 1.79
C ALA A 141 -0.57 -16.47 0.91
N GLY A 142 0.64 -15.93 0.76
CA GLY A 142 1.67 -16.51 -0.11
C GLY A 142 2.66 -17.43 0.58
N ILE A 143 2.67 -17.55 1.93
CA ILE A 143 3.70 -18.33 2.62
C ILE A 143 3.41 -19.83 2.51
N ILE A 144 4.20 -20.49 1.67
CA ILE A 144 4.12 -21.91 1.37
C ILE A 144 5.37 -22.57 1.94
N ASN A 145 5.17 -23.60 2.75
CA ASN A 145 6.24 -24.40 3.33
C ASN A 145 7.30 -23.64 4.16
N ASN A 146 7.00 -22.43 4.64
CA ASN A 146 7.99 -21.52 5.27
C ASN A 146 9.21 -21.24 4.39
N GLU A 147 9.05 -21.40 3.08
CA GLU A 147 10.11 -21.21 2.10
C GLU A 147 9.76 -20.16 1.06
N LEU A 148 8.55 -20.24 0.51
CA LEU A 148 8.11 -19.42 -0.62
C LEU A 148 7.05 -18.43 -0.14
N PHE A 149 7.14 -17.17 -0.55
CA PHE A 149 6.15 -16.14 -0.24
C PHE A 149 5.95 -15.14 -1.38
N GLN A 150 4.76 -14.56 -1.47
CA GLN A 150 4.47 -13.50 -2.43
C GLN A 150 4.58 -12.14 -1.75
N VAL A 151 5.22 -11.20 -2.44
CA VAL A 151 5.24 -9.78 -2.06
C VAL A 151 4.41 -9.00 -3.06
N GLU A 152 3.39 -8.29 -2.56
CA GLU A 152 2.53 -7.42 -3.37
C GLU A 152 3.12 -6.02 -3.46
N GLY A 153 3.04 -5.38 -4.63
CA GLY A 153 3.44 -3.97 -4.76
C GLY A 153 3.89 -3.48 -6.14
N GLU A 154 3.27 -3.95 -7.23
CA GLU A 154 3.44 -3.40 -8.59
C GLU A 154 4.89 -3.08 -8.98
N PHE A 155 5.75 -4.10 -8.98
CA PHE A 155 7.16 -3.96 -9.29
C PHE A 155 7.47 -4.30 -10.75
N ASN A 156 8.44 -3.62 -11.34
CA ASN A 156 9.13 -4.16 -12.52
C ASN A 156 10.08 -5.30 -12.11
N HIS A 157 10.67 -6.02 -13.07
CA HIS A 157 11.48 -7.22 -12.76
C HIS A 157 12.73 -6.90 -11.93
N ALA A 158 13.39 -5.78 -12.20
CA ALA A 158 14.59 -5.37 -11.49
C ALA A 158 14.27 -5.01 -10.02
N THR A 159 13.21 -4.23 -9.81
CA THR A 159 12.72 -3.88 -8.48
C THR A 159 12.27 -5.12 -7.71
N ALA A 160 11.54 -6.03 -8.37
CA ALA A 160 11.09 -7.30 -7.79
C ALA A 160 12.24 -8.14 -7.19
N LYS A 161 13.39 -8.20 -7.88
CA LYS A 161 14.58 -8.90 -7.36
C LYS A 161 15.13 -8.26 -6.09
N ASN A 162 15.18 -6.94 -6.06
CA ASN A 162 15.69 -6.20 -4.90
C ASN A 162 14.74 -6.35 -3.71
N VAL A 163 13.43 -6.34 -3.94
CA VAL A 163 12.42 -6.59 -2.90
C VAL A 163 12.64 -7.94 -2.19
N CYS A 164 12.99 -9.01 -2.90
CA CYS A 164 13.30 -10.28 -2.22
C CYS A 164 14.57 -10.19 -1.36
N LYS A 165 15.63 -9.51 -1.85
CA LYS A 165 16.90 -9.37 -1.11
C LYS A 165 16.71 -8.65 0.23
N GLU A 166 15.84 -7.65 0.26
CA GLU A 166 15.50 -6.90 1.47
C GLU A 166 14.91 -7.78 2.59
N PHE A 167 14.27 -8.90 2.22
CA PHE A 167 13.80 -9.90 3.19
C PHE A 167 14.84 -10.95 3.55
N GLY A 168 16.08 -10.79 3.10
CA GLY A 168 17.10 -11.85 3.13
C GLY A 168 16.66 -13.07 2.31
N ALA A 169 15.89 -12.84 1.25
CA ALA A 169 15.37 -13.86 0.35
C ALA A 169 15.97 -13.69 -1.05
N ILE A 170 15.74 -14.69 -1.91
CA ILE A 170 16.06 -14.62 -3.34
C ILE A 170 14.78 -14.70 -4.15
N GLN A 171 14.80 -14.19 -5.38
CA GLN A 171 13.70 -14.46 -6.31
C GLN A 171 13.82 -15.91 -6.80
N PRO A 172 12.79 -16.76 -6.67
CA PRO A 172 12.87 -18.19 -7.02
C PRO A 172 12.80 -18.41 -8.54
N SER A 173 13.32 -19.56 -8.98
CA SER A 173 13.07 -20.09 -10.32
C SER A 173 11.61 -20.57 -10.46
N LYS A 174 11.16 -20.82 -11.71
CA LYS A 174 9.84 -21.42 -11.94
C LYS A 174 9.78 -22.85 -11.38
N GLU A 175 10.90 -23.56 -11.42
CA GLU A 175 11.07 -24.92 -10.89
C GLU A 175 10.92 -24.92 -9.37
N ASP A 176 11.54 -23.97 -8.66
CA ASP A 176 11.41 -23.84 -7.21
C ASP A 176 9.96 -23.59 -6.80
N ILE A 177 9.28 -22.66 -7.50
CA ILE A 177 7.87 -22.34 -7.22
C ILE A 177 7.00 -23.58 -7.43
N GLY A 178 7.17 -24.28 -8.56
CA GLY A 178 6.39 -25.47 -8.90
C GLY A 178 6.61 -26.63 -7.92
N ARG A 179 7.87 -26.89 -7.54
CA ARG A 179 8.22 -27.94 -6.58
C ARG A 179 7.61 -27.66 -5.21
N ILE A 180 7.84 -26.47 -4.65
CA ILE A 180 7.36 -26.10 -3.31
C ILE A 180 5.83 -26.12 -3.25
N ALA A 181 5.17 -25.62 -4.30
CA ALA A 181 3.72 -25.63 -4.39
C ALA A 181 3.16 -27.07 -4.47
N SER A 182 3.81 -27.95 -5.23
CA SER A 182 3.38 -29.35 -5.35
C SER A 182 3.54 -30.12 -4.04
N GLU A 183 4.68 -29.94 -3.35
CA GLU A 183 4.93 -30.50 -2.02
C GLU A 183 3.91 -30.00 -0.97
N ALA A 184 3.47 -28.75 -1.11
CA ALA A 184 2.47 -28.14 -0.23
C ALA A 184 1.02 -28.41 -0.65
N GLU A 185 0.80 -29.11 -1.77
CA GLU A 185 -0.52 -29.31 -2.38
C GLU A 185 -1.30 -27.98 -2.53
N TYR A 186 -0.61 -26.94 -3.02
CA TYR A 186 -1.07 -25.56 -3.02
C TYR A 186 -1.18 -24.93 -4.41
N GLY A 187 -2.30 -24.25 -4.65
CA GLY A 187 -2.51 -23.42 -5.83
C GLY A 187 -2.91 -21.99 -5.43
N HIS A 188 -2.39 -21.00 -6.16
CA HIS A 188 -2.72 -19.58 -5.97
C HIS A 188 -2.80 -18.88 -7.31
N CYS A 189 -3.89 -18.19 -7.59
CA CYS A 189 -4.14 -17.63 -8.92
C CYS A 189 -3.64 -16.18 -9.05
N SER A 190 -2.45 -15.89 -8.50
CA SER A 190 -1.85 -14.56 -8.55
C SER A 190 -0.48 -14.60 -9.21
N ALA A 191 -0.42 -14.12 -10.45
CA ALA A 191 0.80 -14.05 -11.22
C ALA A 191 1.81 -13.08 -10.58
N ALA A 192 3.06 -13.54 -10.45
CA ALA A 192 4.17 -12.76 -9.91
C ALA A 192 5.47 -13.08 -10.65
N TRP A 193 6.45 -12.20 -10.49
CA TRP A 193 7.77 -12.35 -11.07
C TRP A 193 8.54 -13.53 -10.47
N ASN A 194 9.19 -14.30 -11.35
CA ASN A 194 10.25 -15.25 -11.02
C ASN A 194 11.64 -14.72 -11.42
N SER A 195 12.70 -15.46 -11.07
CA SER A 195 14.10 -15.06 -11.28
C SER A 195 14.47 -14.79 -12.75
N ALA A 196 13.86 -15.53 -13.68
CA ALA A 196 14.03 -15.38 -15.12
C ALA A 196 13.27 -14.17 -15.71
N GLY A 197 12.36 -13.58 -14.93
CA GLY A 197 11.48 -12.50 -15.35
C GLY A 197 10.31 -12.99 -16.18
N GLY A 198 9.91 -14.25 -15.98
CA GLY A 198 8.60 -14.74 -16.38
C GLY A 198 7.56 -14.40 -15.31
N LEU A 199 6.31 -14.23 -15.75
CA LEU A 199 5.17 -14.11 -14.86
C LEU A 199 4.43 -15.44 -14.78
N GLY A 200 4.08 -15.82 -13.56
CA GLY A 200 3.31 -17.03 -13.33
C GLY A 200 3.02 -17.25 -11.86
N TYR A 201 2.41 -18.39 -11.58
CA TYR A 201 1.86 -18.69 -10.28
C TYR A 201 1.85 -20.20 -10.03
N PRO A 202 1.86 -20.61 -8.75
CA PRO A 202 1.73 -22.01 -8.39
C PRO A 202 0.30 -22.48 -8.66
N GLU A 203 0.16 -23.62 -9.32
CA GLU A 203 -1.11 -24.28 -9.57
C GLU A 203 -1.08 -25.70 -9.00
N TYR A 204 -2.14 -26.04 -8.26
CA TYR A 204 -2.38 -27.39 -7.79
C TYR A 204 -3.83 -27.76 -8.08
N ASN A 205 -3.99 -28.84 -8.84
CA ASN A 205 -5.27 -29.45 -9.17
C ASN A 205 -6.28 -28.52 -9.88
N GLY A 206 -5.80 -27.68 -10.81
CA GLY A 206 -6.67 -26.93 -11.75
C GLY A 206 -7.50 -25.80 -11.13
N ASN A 207 -7.14 -25.34 -9.93
CA ASN A 207 -7.93 -24.37 -9.16
C ASN A 207 -8.04 -22.97 -9.79
N CYS A 208 -7.28 -22.66 -10.84
CA CYS A 208 -7.21 -21.30 -11.39
C CYS A 208 -7.93 -21.09 -12.73
N HIS A 209 -8.09 -22.13 -13.57
CA HIS A 209 -8.62 -21.97 -14.94
C HIS A 209 -9.62 -23.03 -15.39
N GLY A 210 -10.25 -23.77 -14.46
CA GLY A 210 -11.43 -24.58 -14.76
C GLY A 210 -11.30 -25.49 -15.99
N GLY A 211 -10.57 -26.60 -15.88
CA GLY A 211 -10.62 -27.65 -16.90
C GLY A 211 -9.42 -28.57 -17.01
N SER A 212 -8.26 -28.20 -16.46
CA SER A 212 -7.03 -28.99 -16.61
C SER A 212 -6.43 -29.33 -15.25
N THR A 213 -6.22 -30.62 -14.98
CA THR A 213 -5.49 -31.10 -13.79
C THR A 213 -3.99 -30.90 -13.97
N HIS A 214 -3.53 -29.65 -13.80
CA HIS A 214 -2.10 -29.35 -13.76
C HIS A 214 -1.64 -29.14 -12.31
N THR A 215 -0.47 -29.69 -12.00
CA THR A 215 0.26 -29.49 -10.74
C THR A 215 1.64 -28.92 -11.08
N GLY A 216 2.01 -27.77 -10.51
CA GLY A 216 3.31 -27.14 -10.73
C GLY A 216 3.23 -25.62 -10.84
N TYR A 217 4.04 -25.05 -11.74
CA TYR A 217 4.04 -23.62 -12.02
C TYR A 217 3.40 -23.34 -13.37
N PHE A 218 2.35 -22.52 -13.39
CA PHE A 218 1.73 -22.04 -14.62
C PHE A 218 2.31 -20.68 -15.00
N SER A 219 2.85 -20.57 -16.22
CA SER A 219 3.45 -19.35 -16.76
C SER A 219 2.51 -18.73 -17.79
N HIS A 220 2.00 -17.53 -17.55
CA HIS A 220 1.05 -16.87 -18.46
C HIS A 220 1.70 -16.23 -19.70
N SER A 221 3.01 -16.01 -19.72
CA SER A 221 3.67 -15.48 -20.93
C SER A 221 5.20 -15.53 -20.86
N CYS A 222 5.82 -15.85 -21.98
CA CYS A 222 7.23 -15.63 -22.29
C CYS A 222 7.54 -14.16 -22.71
N CYS A 223 6.55 -13.25 -22.64
CA CYS A 223 6.58 -11.95 -23.35
C CYS A 223 6.32 -10.72 -22.47
N SER A 224 6.37 -10.83 -21.14
CA SER A 224 6.20 -9.64 -20.28
C SER A 224 7.42 -8.72 -20.37
N ASN A 225 7.21 -7.45 -20.72
CA ASN A 225 8.30 -6.47 -20.76
C ASN A 225 8.80 -6.22 -19.32
N LYS A 226 10.04 -6.63 -19.05
CA LYS A 226 10.67 -6.59 -17.72
C LYS A 226 10.83 -5.18 -17.14
N VAL A 227 10.77 -4.15 -17.99
CA VAL A 227 10.97 -2.74 -17.60
C VAL A 227 9.63 -2.09 -17.27
N THR A 228 8.62 -2.27 -18.11
CA THR A 228 7.35 -1.54 -18.01
C THR A 228 6.23 -2.33 -17.33
N THR A 229 6.31 -3.66 -17.28
CA THR A 229 5.29 -4.48 -16.63
C THR A 229 5.43 -4.36 -15.12
N LEU A 230 4.35 -4.02 -14.43
CA LEU A 230 4.31 -3.93 -12.98
C LEU A 230 3.47 -5.08 -12.40
N LYS A 231 4.08 -5.90 -11.54
CA LYS A 231 3.45 -7.07 -10.90
C LYS A 231 4.05 -7.37 -9.52
N ASN A 232 3.35 -8.23 -8.79
CA ASN A 232 3.85 -8.85 -7.56
C ASN A 232 5.12 -9.66 -7.84
N THR A 233 5.84 -10.06 -6.78
CA THR A 233 7.01 -10.94 -6.91
C THR A 233 6.91 -12.14 -5.98
N TRP A 234 7.41 -13.29 -6.44
CA TRP A 234 7.67 -14.43 -5.58
C TRP A 234 9.05 -14.29 -4.96
N CYS A 235 9.19 -14.67 -3.70
CA CYS A 235 10.44 -14.67 -2.96
C CYS A 235 10.62 -15.99 -2.22
N LEU A 236 11.85 -16.48 -2.18
CA LEU A 236 12.26 -17.74 -1.60
C LEU A 236 13.31 -17.48 -0.51
N LYS A 237 13.01 -17.93 0.70
CA LYS A 237 13.90 -17.89 1.86
C LYS A 237 13.65 -19.13 2.68
N LYS A 238 14.67 -19.93 2.95
CA LYS A 238 14.50 -21.08 3.85
C LYS A 238 14.29 -20.61 5.29
N ASN A 239 13.44 -21.30 6.02
CA ASN A 239 13.15 -21.04 7.44
C ASN A 239 12.69 -19.59 7.68
N ILE A 240 11.58 -19.21 7.05
CA ILE A 240 10.97 -17.91 7.32
C ILE A 240 10.42 -17.91 8.75
N ASP A 241 11.17 -17.33 9.67
CA ASP A 241 10.75 -17.09 11.06
C ASP A 241 9.77 -15.92 11.13
N PHE A 242 8.54 -16.13 10.67
CA PHE A 242 7.45 -15.15 10.88
C PHE A 242 6.63 -15.43 12.15
N CYS A 243 6.74 -16.65 12.68
CA CYS A 243 6.06 -17.07 13.89
C CYS A 243 6.99 -16.99 15.11
N LYS A 244 6.39 -16.95 16.30
CA LYS A 244 7.15 -17.03 17.55
C LYS A 244 7.94 -18.36 17.60
N PRO A 245 9.10 -18.42 18.29
CA PRO A 245 9.83 -19.68 18.46
C PRO A 245 8.92 -20.82 18.94
N GLY A 246 9.04 -21.99 18.29
CA GLY A 246 8.21 -23.17 18.55
C GLY A 246 6.85 -23.17 17.84
N TRP A 247 6.51 -22.12 17.08
CA TRP A 247 5.32 -22.07 16.23
C TRP A 247 5.69 -22.28 14.77
N TYR A 248 4.83 -22.99 14.06
CA TYR A 248 5.01 -23.34 12.66
C TYR A 248 4.10 -22.50 11.80
N GLY A 249 4.70 -21.81 10.85
CA GLY A 249 3.97 -21.04 9.86
C GLY A 249 3.30 -21.89 8.80
N ASN A 250 2.05 -21.55 8.45
CA ASN A 250 1.42 -21.98 7.21
C ASN A 250 0.40 -20.92 6.76
N PHE A 251 0.60 -20.35 5.56
CA PHE A 251 -0.18 -19.22 5.07
C PHE A 251 -0.17 -18.02 6.05
N LYS A 252 -1.35 -17.43 6.33
CA LYS A 252 -1.53 -16.26 7.21
C LYS A 252 -1.50 -16.60 8.70
N HIS A 253 -1.23 -17.86 9.06
CA HIS A 253 -1.44 -18.35 10.42
C HIS A 253 -0.20 -19.05 10.96
N CYS A 254 -0.01 -18.92 12.27
CA CYS A 254 0.97 -19.66 13.04
C CYS A 254 0.26 -20.77 13.81
N TYR A 255 0.81 -21.97 13.76
CA TYR A 255 0.27 -23.15 14.40
C TYR A 255 1.25 -23.66 15.45
N LEU A 256 0.74 -24.04 16.61
CA LEU A 256 1.50 -24.72 17.63
C LEU A 256 0.94 -26.14 17.74
N PHE A 257 1.77 -27.13 17.44
CA PHE A 257 1.41 -28.53 17.64
C PHE A 257 1.94 -28.96 19.00
N ARG A 258 1.12 -29.67 19.76
CA ARG A 258 1.54 -30.26 21.02
C ARG A 258 1.12 -31.72 21.09
N ASP A 259 2.06 -32.53 21.54
CA ASP A 259 1.88 -33.94 21.83
C ASP A 259 1.81 -34.15 23.35
N ASP A 260 0.91 -33.43 24.02
CA ASP A 260 0.64 -33.64 25.43
C ASP A 260 -0.63 -34.48 25.60
N ASN A 261 -0.44 -35.72 26.05
CA ASN A 261 -1.46 -36.74 26.35
C ASN A 261 -2.85 -36.16 26.67
N LEU A 262 -3.71 -36.25 25.65
CA LEU A 262 -5.16 -36.50 25.64
C LEU A 262 -5.98 -35.93 26.80
N GLY A 263 -5.82 -34.62 27.05
CA GLY A 263 -6.84 -33.88 27.80
C GLY A 263 -8.20 -33.84 27.06
N THR A 264 -9.19 -33.20 27.67
CA THR A 264 -10.47 -32.93 27.02
C THR A 264 -10.36 -31.80 25.98
N PHE A 265 -11.34 -31.69 25.09
CA PHE A 265 -11.43 -30.56 24.16
C PHE A 265 -11.35 -29.19 24.86
N GLU A 266 -12.01 -29.05 26.02
CA GLU A 266 -12.01 -27.78 26.76
C GLU A 266 -10.64 -27.48 27.38
N GLU A 267 -9.92 -28.50 27.84
CA GLU A 267 -8.54 -28.33 28.30
C GLU A 267 -7.60 -27.91 27.15
N ALA A 268 -7.76 -28.50 25.96
CA ALA A 268 -7.00 -28.10 24.78
C ALA A 268 -7.27 -26.63 24.41
N LYS A 269 -8.54 -26.22 24.43
CA LYS A 269 -8.97 -24.83 24.20
C LYS A 269 -8.41 -23.86 25.24
N ASN A 270 -8.46 -24.21 26.52
CA ASN A 270 -7.89 -23.40 27.60
C ASN A 270 -6.37 -23.27 27.50
N LYS A 271 -5.68 -24.34 27.12
CA LYS A 271 -4.23 -24.32 26.85
C LYS A 271 -3.88 -23.40 25.67
N CYS A 272 -4.67 -23.41 24.59
CA CYS A 272 -4.50 -22.44 23.49
C CYS A 272 -4.73 -21.00 23.99
N ALA A 273 -5.80 -20.75 24.76
CA ALA A 273 -6.13 -19.44 25.29
C ALA A 273 -5.01 -18.88 26.21
N ALA A 274 -4.40 -19.73 27.05
CA ALA A 274 -3.26 -19.36 27.90
C ALA A 274 -2.02 -18.90 27.11
N LYS A 275 -1.96 -19.17 25.80
CA LYS A 275 -0.91 -18.69 24.88
C LYS A 275 -1.36 -17.54 23.99
N ASN A 276 -2.49 -16.90 24.30
CA ASN A 276 -3.15 -15.91 23.45
C ASN A 276 -3.44 -16.45 22.04
N ALA A 277 -3.88 -17.70 21.97
CA ALA A 277 -4.23 -18.39 20.74
C ALA A 277 -5.59 -19.10 20.86
N VAL A 278 -6.05 -19.67 19.76
CA VAL A 278 -7.29 -20.45 19.69
C VAL A 278 -7.01 -21.81 19.07
N LEU A 279 -7.90 -22.78 19.32
CA LEU A 279 -7.86 -24.04 18.58
C LEU A 279 -7.96 -23.75 17.08
N ALA A 280 -7.10 -24.41 16.31
CA ALA A 280 -7.01 -24.20 14.88
C ALA A 280 -8.38 -24.47 14.25
N LYS A 281 -8.93 -23.47 13.55
CA LYS A 281 -10.10 -23.65 12.69
C LYS A 281 -9.58 -24.20 11.37
N VAL A 282 -9.83 -25.48 11.13
CA VAL A 282 -9.25 -26.18 9.98
C VAL A 282 -10.37 -26.57 9.04
N ARG A 283 -10.32 -26.09 7.80
CA ARG A 283 -10.98 -26.77 6.69
C ARG A 283 -10.16 -27.99 6.33
N ILE A 284 -10.42 -29.12 7.00
CA ILE A 284 -9.64 -30.37 6.85
C ILE A 284 -9.73 -30.88 5.40
N THR A 285 -10.73 -30.43 4.64
CA THR A 285 -10.88 -30.71 3.21
C THR A 285 -9.84 -30.01 2.32
N LEU A 286 -9.02 -29.09 2.84
CA LEU A 286 -7.92 -28.49 2.09
C LEU A 286 -6.68 -29.39 2.13
N PRO A 287 -6.24 -29.98 1.00
CA PRO A 287 -5.07 -30.86 0.93
C PRO A 287 -3.81 -30.23 1.56
N SER A 288 -3.65 -28.92 1.37
CA SER A 288 -2.54 -28.14 1.92
C SER A 288 -2.39 -28.18 3.44
N ILE A 289 -3.48 -28.30 4.21
CA ILE A 289 -3.40 -28.40 5.68
C ILE A 289 -3.00 -29.81 6.09
N ARG A 290 -3.48 -30.84 5.39
CA ARG A 290 -3.09 -32.23 5.67
C ARG A 290 -1.60 -32.45 5.45
N SER A 291 -1.07 -31.93 4.34
CA SER A 291 0.36 -32.01 4.02
C SER A 291 1.21 -31.20 5.00
N PHE A 292 0.73 -30.04 5.44
CA PHE A 292 1.36 -29.26 6.50
C PHE A 292 1.44 -30.04 7.83
N ILE A 293 0.33 -30.64 8.28
CA ILE A 293 0.27 -31.42 9.52
C ILE A 293 1.23 -32.60 9.48
N LYS A 294 1.20 -33.41 8.41
CA LYS A 294 2.08 -34.58 8.28
C LYS A 294 3.57 -34.24 8.39
N ARG A 295 3.97 -33.06 7.91
CA ARG A 295 5.37 -32.63 8.00
C ARG A 295 5.73 -32.18 9.41
N VAL A 296 4.87 -31.41 10.06
CA VAL A 296 5.17 -30.81 11.37
C VAL A 296 4.97 -31.82 12.50
N CYS A 297 4.03 -32.75 12.33
CA CYS A 297 3.73 -33.80 13.27
C CYS A 297 3.41 -35.11 12.51
N PRO A 298 4.45 -35.84 12.04
CA PRO A 298 4.26 -37.07 11.27
C PRO A 298 3.55 -38.16 12.06
N ASP A 299 3.71 -38.18 13.37
CA ASP A 299 3.14 -39.19 14.26
C ASP A 299 1.76 -38.80 14.85
N CYS A 300 1.25 -37.59 14.55
CA CYS A 300 -0.06 -37.13 15.02
C CYS A 300 -1.19 -37.98 14.42
N ARG A 301 -1.76 -38.88 15.21
CA ARG A 301 -2.90 -39.73 14.80
C ARG A 301 -4.24 -38.99 14.82
N SER A 302 -4.44 -38.12 15.82
CA SER A 302 -5.67 -37.35 16.00
C SER A 302 -5.37 -36.04 16.72
N MET A 303 -6.19 -35.01 16.51
CA MET A 303 -6.03 -33.69 17.14
C MET A 303 -7.38 -32.99 17.32
N TYR A 304 -7.48 -32.17 18.37
CA TYR A 304 -8.62 -31.27 18.52
C TYR A 304 -8.47 -30.06 17.60
N VAL A 305 -9.54 -29.78 16.84
CA VAL A 305 -9.65 -28.59 16.00
C VAL A 305 -10.91 -27.82 16.39
N GLY A 306 -10.88 -26.49 16.26
CA GLY A 306 -12.06 -25.66 16.46
C GLY A 306 -13.06 -25.87 15.33
N ALA A 307 -14.35 -25.99 15.65
CA ALA A 307 -15.40 -26.04 14.65
C ALA A 307 -15.47 -24.72 13.84
N GLU A 308 -15.65 -24.82 12.52
CA GLU A 308 -16.13 -23.70 11.71
C GLU A 308 -17.63 -23.51 12.02
N LYS A 309 -18.05 -22.26 12.23
CA LYS A 309 -19.46 -21.87 12.11
C LYS A 309 -19.65 -21.29 10.72
#